data_AF-A0A0L6VC30-F1
#
_entry.id   AF-A0A0L6VC30-F1
#
_cell.length_a   1.000
_cell.length_b   1.000
_cell.length_c   1.000
_cell.angle_alpha   90.00
_cell.angle_beta   90.00
_cell.angle_gamma   90.00
#
_symmetry.space_group_name_H-M   'P 1'
#
loop_
_entity.id
_entity.type
_entity.pdbx_description
1 polymer ?
#
loop_
_entity_poly.entity_id
_entity_poly.type
_entity_poly.pdbx_seq_one_letter_code
_entity_poly.pdbx_strand_id
1 'polypeptide(L)'
;MSTLIRQQRHLGMRTIISTQEPTVVPAVILDLVSMHVLHRFSSPSWAKHISKHICVDDQDDSSESDLYRTLARLALGEALLFAPTALTINPSPQLPKSVPLTTGFILFRSRKRLTFDGGASIVAVKSS
;
A
#
# COMPACT_ATOMS: atom_id res chain seq x y z
N MET A 1 14.37 17.51 -2.49
CA MET A 1 13.72 16.27 -2.97
C MET A 1 12.23 16.47 -3.26
N SER A 2 11.45 17.08 -2.35
CA SER A 2 10.02 17.38 -2.56
C SER A 2 9.72 18.24 -3.80
N THR A 3 10.55 19.27 -4.06
CA THR A 3 10.49 20.09 -5.28
C THR A 3 10.62 19.24 -6.54
N LEU A 4 11.53 18.26 -6.53
CA LEU A 4 11.80 17.35 -7.64
C LEU A 4 10.58 16.45 -7.93
N ILE A 5 9.96 15.88 -6.89
CA ILE A 5 8.73 15.07 -7.03
C ILE A 5 7.58 15.90 -7.60
N ARG A 6 7.42 17.15 -7.14
CA ARG A 6 6.40 18.07 -7.67
C ARG A 6 6.66 18.41 -9.14
N GLN A 7 7.90 18.68 -9.52
CA GLN A 7 8.29 18.94 -10.92
C GLN A 7 8.08 17.70 -11.80
N GLN A 8 8.49 16.52 -11.34
CA GLN A 8 8.25 15.25 -12.04
C GLN A 8 6.76 15.04 -12.32
N ARG A 9 5.88 15.30 -11.34
CA ARG A 9 4.43 15.23 -11.54
C ARG A 9 3.93 16.22 -12.61
N HIS A 10 4.44 17.45 -12.61
CA HIS A 10 4.09 18.46 -13.62
C HIS A 10 4.55 18.06 -15.03
N LEU A 11 5.68 17.34 -15.14
CA LEU A 11 6.22 16.81 -16.40
C LEU A 11 5.59 15.46 -16.81
N GLY A 12 4.52 15.02 -16.15
CA GLY A 12 3.84 13.76 -16.46
C GLY A 12 4.61 12.51 -16.04
N MET A 13 5.70 12.65 -15.28
CA MET A 13 6.46 11.51 -14.77
C MET A 13 5.76 10.89 -13.55
N ARG A 14 5.96 9.57 -13.37
CA ARG A 14 5.49 8.83 -12.20
C ARG A 14 6.69 8.40 -11.36
N THR A 15 6.66 8.74 -10.08
CA THR A 15 7.72 8.40 -9.13
C THR A 15 7.20 7.33 -8.18
N ILE A 16 7.91 6.20 -8.14
CA ILE A 16 7.60 5.08 -7.23
C ILE A 16 8.70 5.03 -6.18
N ILE A 17 8.29 5.03 -4.91
CA ILE A 17 9.19 4.89 -3.76
C ILE A 17 8.89 3.56 -3.11
N SER A 18 9.91 2.72 -2.95
CA SER A 18 9.81 1.43 -2.26
C SER A 18 10.83 1.41 -1.14
N THR A 19 10.38 1.02 0.06
CA THR A 19 11.22 0.93 1.25
C THR A 19 10.75 -0.23 2.13
N GLN A 20 11.70 -0.86 2.82
CA GLN A 20 11.42 -1.80 3.90
C GLN A 20 11.45 -1.13 5.28
N GLU A 21 11.72 0.17 5.34
CA GLU A 21 11.72 0.95 6.57
C GLU A 21 11.04 2.31 6.29
N PRO A 22 9.72 2.44 6.51
CA PRO A 22 8.97 3.65 6.15
C PRO A 22 9.38 4.89 6.97
N THR A 23 9.96 4.70 8.15
CA THR A 23 10.41 5.77 9.04
C THR A 23 11.56 6.60 8.46
N VAL A 24 12.33 6.05 7.51
CA VAL A 24 13.40 6.80 6.82
C VAL A 24 12.85 7.75 5.75
N VAL A 25 11.60 7.57 5.33
CA VAL A 25 10.95 8.44 4.34
C VAL A 25 10.39 9.67 5.07
N PRO A 26 10.84 10.87 4.72
CA PRO A 26 10.34 12.10 5.34
C PRO A 26 8.83 12.25 5.16
N ALA A 27 8.14 12.71 6.20
CA ALA A 27 6.70 13.01 6.19
C ALA A 27 6.26 13.83 4.96
N VAL A 28 7.03 14.87 4.61
CA VAL A 28 6.77 15.74 3.44
C VAL A 28 6.73 14.98 2.10
N ILE A 29 7.43 13.85 2.00
CA ILE A 29 7.36 12.99 0.81
C ILE A 29 6.09 12.14 0.84
N LEU A 30 5.74 11.58 2.01
CA LEU A 30 4.51 10.79 2.18
C LEU A 30 3.25 11.62 1.88
N ASP A 31 3.23 12.91 2.25
CA ASP A 31 2.14 13.84 1.93
C ASP A 31 1.93 14.07 0.42
N LEU A 32 2.93 13.76 -0.42
CA LEU A 32 2.84 13.89 -1.88
C LEU A 32 2.39 12.60 -2.57
N VAL A 33 2.33 11.48 -1.84
CA VAL A 33 2.01 10.17 -2.40
C VAL A 33 0.52 10.08 -2.71
N SER A 34 0.19 9.85 -3.98
CA SER A 34 -1.21 9.66 -4.41
C SER A 34 -1.74 8.24 -4.20
N MET A 35 -0.85 7.28 -3.95
CA MET A 35 -1.18 5.86 -3.84
C MET A 35 -0.18 5.15 -2.92
N HIS A 36 -0.67 4.54 -1.85
CA HIS A 36 0.12 3.74 -0.92
C HIS A 36 -0.18 2.26 -1.12
N VAL A 37 0.88 1.47 -1.29
CA VAL A 37 0.82 0.01 -1.32
C VAL A 37 1.51 -0.50 -0.07
N LEU A 38 0.74 -0.97 0.89
CA LEU A 38 1.26 -1.49 2.16
C LEU A 38 1.21 -3.02 2.14
N HIS A 39 2.40 -3.63 2.12
CA HIS A 39 2.54 -5.06 2.38
C HIS A 39 2.49 -5.35 3.89
N ARG A 40 2.47 -6.64 4.23
CA ARG A 40 2.49 -7.11 5.62
C ARG A 40 3.66 -6.48 6.39
N PHE A 41 3.34 -5.85 7.52
CA PHE A 41 4.29 -5.50 8.57
C PHE A 41 3.61 -5.56 9.95
N SER A 42 4.41 -5.68 11.00
CA SER A 42 3.92 -5.77 12.40
C SER A 42 4.50 -4.70 13.31
N SER A 43 5.29 -3.76 12.77
CA SER A 43 5.91 -2.69 13.54
C SER A 43 4.88 -1.62 13.95
N PRO A 44 4.66 -1.38 15.25
CA PRO A 44 3.75 -0.33 15.71
C PRO A 44 4.27 1.08 15.37
N SER A 45 5.58 1.27 15.34
CA SER A 45 6.18 2.56 14.97
C SER A 45 5.94 2.89 13.49
N TRP A 46 5.95 1.87 12.62
CA TRP A 46 5.62 2.05 11.20
C TRP A 46 4.14 2.35 11.01
N ALA A 47 3.26 1.65 11.72
CA ALA A 47 1.83 1.93 11.72
C ALA A 47 1.56 3.40 12.09
N LYS A 48 2.10 3.85 13.23
CA LYS A 48 1.95 5.24 13.70
C LYS A 48 2.58 6.28 12.78
N HIS A 49 3.66 5.94 12.08
CA HIS A 49 4.29 6.83 11.11
C HIS A 49 3.40 7.00 9.88
N ILE A 50 2.89 5.90 9.35
CA ILE A 50 2.06 5.87 8.15
C ILE A 50 0.63 6.40 8.39
N SER A 51 0.07 6.17 9.59
CA SER A 51 -1.29 6.59 9.95
C SER A 51 -1.56 8.06 9.69
N LYS A 52 -0.57 8.91 9.97
CA LYS A 52 -0.64 10.35 9.79
C LYS A 52 -0.73 10.81 8.33
N HIS A 53 -0.45 9.91 7.39
CA HIS A 53 -0.37 10.20 5.97
C HIS A 53 -1.44 9.46 5.15
N ILE A 54 -2.28 8.65 5.80
CA ILE A 54 -3.39 7.94 5.16
C ILE A 54 -4.67 8.42 5.81
N CYS A 55 -5.61 8.93 5.01
CA CYS A 55 -6.95 9.21 5.49
C CYS A 55 -7.69 7.88 5.66
N VAL A 56 -7.79 7.38 6.88
CA VAL A 56 -8.70 6.30 7.27
C VAL A 56 -9.85 6.96 8.03
N ASP A 57 -11.05 6.38 8.02
CA ASP A 57 -12.21 6.98 8.68
C ASP A 57 -11.97 7.07 10.20
N ASP A 58 -11.61 8.28 10.68
CA ASP A 58 -11.26 8.59 12.08
C ASP A 58 -12.48 8.63 13.02
N GLN A 59 -13.66 8.17 12.58
CA GLN A 59 -14.87 8.24 13.40
C GLN A 59 -14.82 7.30 14.61
N ASP A 60 -13.94 6.30 14.63
CA ASP A 60 -13.70 5.43 15.77
C ASP A 60 -12.22 5.00 15.86
N ASP A 61 -11.56 5.20 17.00
CA ASP A 61 -10.19 4.66 17.26
C ASP A 61 -10.10 3.13 17.03
N SER A 62 -11.24 2.44 17.08
CA SER A 62 -11.34 1.03 16.77
C SER A 62 -11.05 0.71 15.30
N SER A 63 -11.40 1.60 14.36
CA SER A 63 -11.24 1.39 12.91
C SER A 63 -9.76 1.34 12.51
N GLU A 64 -8.95 2.23 13.08
CA GLU A 64 -7.51 2.26 12.89
C GLU A 64 -6.87 0.98 13.45
N SER A 65 -7.31 0.53 14.62
CA SER A 65 -6.82 -0.70 15.24
C SER A 65 -7.11 -1.95 14.40
N ASP A 66 -8.27 -2.02 13.77
CA ASP A 66 -8.68 -3.13 12.93
C ASP A 66 -7.98 -3.12 11.56
N LEU A 67 -7.64 -1.94 11.04
CA LEU A 67 -6.80 -1.81 9.85
C LEU A 67 -5.41 -2.41 10.08
N TYR A 68 -4.74 -2.07 11.18
CA TYR A 68 -3.41 -2.62 11.46
C TYR A 68 -3.43 -4.10 11.78
N ARG A 69 -4.48 -4.59 12.45
CA ARG A 69 -4.69 -6.03 12.60
C ARG A 69 -4.80 -6.72 11.26
N THR A 70 -5.50 -6.11 10.30
CA THR A 70 -5.61 -6.61 8.93
C THR A 70 -4.24 -6.61 8.23
N LEU A 71 -3.50 -5.50 8.29
CA LEU A 71 -2.14 -5.40 7.73
C LEU A 71 -1.18 -6.46 8.28
N ALA A 72 -1.20 -6.68 9.60
CA ALA A 72 -0.34 -7.66 10.26
C ALA A 72 -0.66 -9.11 9.86
N ARG A 73 -1.90 -9.36 9.42
CA ARG A 73 -2.43 -10.68 9.03
C ARG A 73 -2.36 -10.96 7.53
N LEU A 74 -1.97 -9.99 6.70
CA LEU A 74 -1.82 -10.17 5.25
C LEU A 74 -0.96 -11.40 4.92
N ALA A 75 -1.43 -12.22 3.98
CA ALA A 75 -0.70 -13.37 3.49
C ALA A 75 0.40 -12.96 2.49
N LEU A 76 1.24 -13.93 2.11
CA LEU A 76 2.28 -13.72 1.12
C LEU A 76 1.68 -13.26 -0.23
N GLY A 77 2.14 -12.09 -0.68
CA GLY A 77 1.70 -11.46 -1.92
C GLY A 77 0.44 -10.61 -1.78
N GLU A 78 -0.15 -10.50 -0.58
CA GLU A 78 -1.24 -9.57 -0.29
C GLU A 78 -0.70 -8.19 0.12
N ALA A 79 -1.52 -7.17 -0.12
CA ALA A 79 -1.27 -5.79 0.24
C ALA A 79 -2.58 -5.01 0.39
N LEU A 80 -2.53 -3.95 1.19
CA LEU A 80 -3.57 -2.91 1.19
C LEU A 80 -3.16 -1.78 0.26
N LEU A 81 -4.11 -1.36 -0.58
CA LEU A 81 -3.99 -0.24 -1.49
C LEU A 81 -4.84 0.92 -0.98
N PHE A 82 -4.18 2.03 -0.65
CA PHE A 82 -4.85 3.31 -0.36
C PHE A 82 -4.62 4.25 -1.53
N ALA A 83 -5.72 4.77 -2.08
CA ALA A 83 -5.68 5.71 -3.19
C ALA A 83 -6.94 6.56 -3.13
N PRO A 84 -6.95 7.69 -2.41
CA PRO A 84 -8.17 8.47 -2.14
C PRO A 84 -8.91 8.91 -3.42
N THR A 85 -8.15 9.16 -4.48
CA THR A 85 -8.67 9.57 -5.79
C THR A 85 -9.03 8.39 -6.71
N ALA A 86 -8.79 7.14 -6.29
CA ALA A 86 -9.19 5.98 -7.08
C ALA A 86 -10.71 5.89 -7.11
N LEU A 87 -11.26 5.49 -8.25
CA LEU A 87 -12.69 5.24 -8.41
C LEU A 87 -12.95 3.75 -8.20
N THR A 88 -13.92 3.45 -7.34
CA THR A 88 -14.47 2.11 -7.13
C THR A 88 -15.91 2.06 -7.63
N ILE A 89 -16.40 0.85 -7.89
CA ILE A 89 -17.77 0.63 -8.33
C ILE A 89 -18.58 0.23 -7.11
N ASN A 90 -19.58 1.03 -6.75
CA ASN A 90 -20.54 0.61 -5.74
C ASN A 90 -21.46 -0.46 -6.35
N PRO A 91 -21.48 -1.70 -5.82
CA PRO A 91 -22.25 -2.81 -6.38
C PRO A 91 -23.77 -2.73 -6.11
N SER A 92 -24.29 -1.55 -5.78
CA SER A 92 -25.72 -1.36 -5.51
C SER A 92 -26.59 -1.95 -6.63
N PRO A 93 -27.62 -2.76 -6.28
CA PRO A 93 -28.33 -3.61 -7.23
C PRO A 93 -29.16 -2.87 -8.28
N GLN A 94 -29.33 -1.56 -8.15
CA GLN A 94 -30.20 -0.76 -9.03
C GLN A 94 -29.42 -0.02 -10.13
N LEU A 95 -28.16 0.37 -9.88
CA LEU A 95 -27.26 0.91 -10.90
C LEU A 95 -25.81 0.97 -10.35
N PRO A 96 -24.82 0.34 -11.00
CA PRO A 96 -23.42 0.50 -10.61
C PRO A 96 -23.01 1.95 -10.82
N LYS A 97 -22.58 2.61 -9.74
CA LYS A 97 -22.05 3.99 -9.79
C LYS A 97 -20.58 3.99 -9.43
N SER A 98 -19.81 4.74 -10.20
CA SER A 98 -18.44 5.09 -9.86
C SER A 98 -18.46 6.02 -8.65
N VAL A 99 -17.79 5.62 -7.57
CA VAL A 99 -17.61 6.41 -6.35
C VAL A 99 -16.13 6.47 -6.01
N PRO A 100 -15.59 7.61 -5.54
CA PRO A 100 -14.22 7.67 -5.07
C PRO A 100 -14.00 6.75 -3.86
N LEU A 101 -12.79 6.22 -3.73
CA LEU A 101 -12.39 5.37 -2.61
C LEU A 101 -12.30 6.16 -1.31
N THR A 102 -11.98 7.46 -1.38
CA THR A 102 -11.87 8.40 -0.25
C THR A 102 -10.99 7.87 0.88
N THR A 103 -11.59 7.40 1.97
CA THR A 103 -10.95 6.86 3.18
C THR A 103 -10.83 5.34 3.17
N GLY A 104 -11.38 4.69 2.14
CA GLY A 104 -11.33 3.26 1.96
C GLY A 104 -9.98 2.76 1.48
N PHE A 105 -9.86 1.44 1.48
CA PHE A 105 -8.72 0.72 0.93
C PHE A 105 -9.19 -0.48 0.11
N ILE A 106 -8.32 -0.96 -0.76
CA ILE A 106 -8.55 -2.17 -1.55
C ILE A 106 -7.54 -3.23 -1.07
N LEU A 107 -8.03 -4.38 -0.64
CA LEU A 107 -7.19 -5.57 -0.47
C LEU A 107 -6.88 -6.13 -1.85
N PHE A 108 -5.61 -6.19 -2.22
CA PHE A 108 -5.19 -6.75 -3.49
C PHE A 108 -4.04 -7.74 -3.33
N ARG A 109 -3.92 -8.64 -4.30
CA ARG A 109 -2.87 -9.66 -4.36
C ARG A 109 -2.00 -9.44 -5.58
N SER A 110 -0.71 -9.17 -5.37
CA SER A 110 0.21 -8.73 -6.43
C SER A 110 0.53 -9.83 -7.45
N ARG A 111 0.78 -11.09 -7.01
CA ARG A 111 0.98 -12.26 -7.91
C ARG A 111 0.91 -13.60 -7.16
N LYS A 112 0.61 -14.68 -7.90
CA LYS A 112 1.03 -16.05 -7.55
C LYS A 112 2.49 -16.20 -7.98
N ARG A 113 3.37 -16.75 -7.13
CA ARG A 113 4.77 -17.02 -7.53
C ARG A 113 4.77 -18.14 -8.58
N LEU A 114 4.75 -17.77 -9.85
CA LEU A 114 5.08 -18.62 -10.99
C LEU A 114 6.58 -18.45 -11.25
N THR A 115 7.40 -19.02 -10.39
CA THR A 115 8.81 -19.20 -10.69
C THR A 115 8.94 -20.51 -11.48
N PHE A 116 9.91 -20.58 -12.40
CA PHE A 116 10.16 -21.79 -13.20
C PHE A 116 10.42 -23.03 -12.33
N ASP A 117 10.97 -22.80 -11.13
CA ASP A 117 11.26 -23.79 -10.10
C ASP A 117 10.09 -24.07 -9.12
N GLY A 118 8.91 -23.49 -9.34
CA GLY A 118 7.74 -23.65 -8.45
C GLY A 118 7.93 -23.11 -7.02
N GLY A 119 8.98 -22.32 -6.77
CA GLY A 119 9.34 -21.76 -5.48
C GLY A 119 10.51 -22.49 -4.80
N ALA A 120 11.07 -23.50 -5.45
CA ALA A 120 12.28 -24.17 -4.98
C ALA A 120 13.51 -23.31 -5.30
N SER A 121 14.10 -22.68 -4.30
CA SER A 121 15.38 -22.00 -4.48
C SER A 121 16.42 -23.01 -4.98
N ILE A 122 17.10 -22.69 -6.09
CA ILE A 122 18.22 -23.50 -6.61
C ILE A 122 19.29 -23.54 -5.52
N VAL A 123 19.32 -24.63 -4.76
CA VAL A 123 20.33 -24.85 -3.72
C VAL A 123 21.65 -25.07 -4.48
N ALA A 124 22.67 -24.27 -4.16
CA ALA A 124 23.98 -24.37 -4.78
C ALA A 124 24.45 -25.84 -4.77
N VAL A 125 24.74 -26.36 -5.95
CA VAL A 125 25.16 -27.76 -6.14
C VAL A 125 26.44 -27.99 -5.34
N LYS A 126 26.48 -29.04 -4.51
CA LYS A 126 27.71 -29.49 -3.83
C LYS A 126 28.78 -29.74 -4.89
N SER A 127 29.88 -29.00 -4.85
CA SER A 127 31.06 -29.36 -5.62
C SER A 127 31.55 -30.72 -5.15
N SER A 128 31.70 -31.65 -6.10
CA SER A 128 32.32 -32.96 -5.90
C SER A 128 33.82 -32.81 -5.73
#